data_AF-A0A7C4AEV2-F1
#
_entry.id   AF-A0A7C4AEV2-F1
#
_cell.length_a   1.000
_cell.length_b   1.000
_cell.length_c   1.000
_cell.angle_alpha   90.00
_cell.angle_beta   90.00
_cell.angle_gamma   90.00
#
_symmetry.space_group_name_H-M   'P 1'
#
loop_
_entity.id
_entity.type
_entity.pdbx_description
1 polymer ?
#
loop_
_entity_poly.entity_id
_entity_poly.type
_entity_poly.pdbx_seq_one_letter_code
_entity_poly.pdbx_strand_id
1 'polypeptide(L)'
;MIYKAISLKQPWANLVASGKKTIETRKWTTSYRGDLVICSSKKPGIHPAGYALCIVELYRLEPMKKEHEKHACINVYPGAYSWFLKNIRPINPLIPVKGQLGIFDLKL
;
A
#
# COMPACT_ATOMS: atom_id res chain seq x y z
N MET A 1 5.76 7.63 -16.70
CA MET A 1 4.29 7.85 -16.66
C MET A 1 3.91 8.39 -15.28
N ILE A 2 2.72 8.99 -15.11
CA ILE A 2 2.23 9.44 -13.79
C ILE A 2 1.33 8.34 -13.21
N TYR A 3 1.65 7.88 -12.00
CA TYR A 3 0.89 6.88 -11.25
C TYR A 3 0.32 7.47 -9.97
N LYS A 4 -0.78 6.91 -9.47
CA LYS A 4 -1.19 7.13 -8.09
C LYS A 4 -0.30 6.33 -7.15
N ALA A 5 -0.04 6.85 -5.96
CA ALA A 5 0.82 6.22 -4.97
C ALA A 5 0.30 6.41 -3.55
N ILE A 6 0.66 5.49 -2.65
CA ILE A 6 0.50 5.63 -1.20
C ILE A 6 1.79 5.26 -0.48
N SER A 7 2.00 5.88 0.68
CA SER A 7 3.12 5.53 1.57
C SER A 7 2.67 4.64 2.72
N LEU A 8 3.38 3.53 2.92
CA LEU A 8 3.18 2.60 4.02
C LEU A 8 4.40 2.62 4.93
N LYS A 9 4.17 2.61 6.25
CA LYS A 9 5.26 2.37 7.20
C LYS A 9 5.76 0.94 7.04
N GLN A 10 7.05 0.73 7.26
CA GLN A 10 7.57 -0.63 7.40
C GLN A 10 7.11 -1.27 8.71
N PRO A 11 6.93 -2.61 8.77
CA PRO A 11 7.18 -3.60 7.70
C PRO A 11 6.03 -3.77 6.70
N TRP A 12 4.95 -3.00 6.81
CA TRP A 12 3.73 -3.19 6.01
C TRP A 12 3.96 -3.04 4.50
N ALA A 13 4.81 -2.09 4.09
CA ALA A 13 5.18 -1.91 2.69
C ALA A 13 5.84 -3.18 2.11
N ASN A 14 6.78 -3.78 2.85
CA ASN A 14 7.42 -5.05 2.45
C ASN A 14 6.42 -6.21 2.41
N LEU A 15 5.45 -6.25 3.32
CA LEU A 15 4.41 -7.29 3.30
C LEU A 15 3.52 -7.21 2.07
N VAL A 16 3.21 -6.00 1.58
CA VAL A 16 2.49 -5.83 0.32
C VAL A 16 3.37 -6.24 -0.86
N ALA A 17 4.61 -5.75 -0.90
CA ALA A 17 5.54 -6.06 -1.98
C ALA A 17 5.85 -7.57 -2.11
N SER A 18 5.83 -8.32 -1.01
CA SER A 18 6.01 -9.78 -1.02
C SER A 18 4.73 -10.57 -1.31
N GLY A 19 3.58 -9.91 -1.41
CA GLY A 19 2.28 -10.56 -1.59
C GLY A 19 1.70 -11.19 -0.32
N LYS A 20 2.37 -11.09 0.82
CA LYS A 20 1.83 -11.58 2.11
C LYS A 20 0.63 -10.75 2.59
N LYS A 21 0.63 -9.44 2.33
CA LYS A 21 -0.45 -8.51 2.64
C LYS A 21 -1.16 -8.10 1.36
N THR A 22 -2.31 -8.71 1.09
CA THR A 22 -3.15 -8.40 -0.08
C THR A 22 -4.29 -7.44 0.26
N ILE A 23 -4.42 -7.03 1.51
CA ILE A 23 -5.38 -6.01 1.95
C ILE A 23 -4.63 -4.92 2.72
N GLU A 24 -4.64 -3.69 2.22
CA GLU A 24 -4.23 -2.52 3.00
C GLU A 24 -5.39 -2.02 3.88
N THR A 25 -5.10 -1.34 5.00
CA THR A 25 -6.15 -0.80 5.88
C THR A 25 -5.95 0.68 6.16
N ARG A 26 -7.03 1.47 6.05
CA ARG A 26 -7.02 2.93 6.26
C ARG A 26 -8.28 3.36 6.98
N LYS A 27 -8.22 4.47 7.73
CA LYS A 27 -9.42 5.11 8.32
C LYS A 27 -10.17 6.05 7.37
N TRP A 28 -9.78 6.07 6.10
CA TRP A 28 -10.36 6.92 5.07
C TRP A 28 -10.52 6.13 3.77
N THR A 29 -11.39 6.63 2.90
CA THR A 29 -11.80 5.96 1.66
C THR A 29 -11.38 6.76 0.42
N THR A 30 -11.42 6.11 -0.75
CA THR A 30 -11.20 6.76 -2.03
C THR A 30 -12.10 6.13 -3.10
N SER A 31 -12.50 6.93 -4.09
CA SER A 31 -13.13 6.45 -5.32
C SER A 31 -12.13 5.85 -6.32
N TYR A 32 -10.82 6.07 -6.12
CA TYR A 32 -9.80 5.59 -7.06
C TYR A 32 -9.75 4.07 -7.14
N ARG A 33 -9.67 3.54 -8.37
CA ARG A 33 -9.42 2.13 -8.68
C ARG A 33 -8.43 2.04 -9.83
N GLY A 34 -7.55 1.05 -9.78
CA GLY A 34 -6.48 0.86 -10.76
C GLY A 34 -5.09 0.83 -10.13
N ASP A 35 -4.09 1.15 -10.93
CA ASP A 35 -2.67 1.03 -10.59
C ASP A 35 -2.23 1.98 -9.47
N LEU A 36 -1.70 1.40 -8.40
CA LEU A 36 -1.28 2.09 -7.21
C LEU A 36 0.15 1.68 -6.85
N VAL A 37 1.05 2.66 -6.78
CA VAL A 37 2.42 2.45 -6.33
C VAL A 37 2.46 2.37 -4.80
N ILE A 38 3.09 1.33 -4.29
CA ILE A 38 3.35 1.14 -2.87
C ILE A 38 4.75 1.68 -2.55
N CYS A 39 4.78 2.76 -1.79
CA CYS A 39 6.02 3.38 -1.33
C CYS A 39 6.28 3.01 0.13
N SER A 40 7.54 2.72 0.48
CA SER A 40 7.95 2.60 1.88
C SER A 40 8.27 3.96 2.48
N SER A 41 7.67 4.27 3.63
CA SER A 41 8.03 5.45 4.41
C SER A 41 9.47 5.36 4.92
N LYS A 42 10.17 6.49 5.03
CA LYS A 42 11.53 6.56 5.58
C LYS A 42 11.63 6.09 7.05
N LYS A 43 10.54 6.21 7.81
CA LYS A 43 10.45 5.76 9.21
C LYS A 43 9.31 4.75 9.36
N PRO A 44 9.53 3.62 10.06
CA PRO A 44 10.80 3.18 10.65
C PRO A 44 11.84 2.81 9.56
N GLY A 45 13.14 2.89 9.89
CA GLY A 45 14.27 2.70 8.97
C GLY A 45 14.55 1.25 8.59
N ILE A 46 13.50 0.47 8.32
CA ILE A 46 13.62 -0.93 7.88
C ILE A 46 13.83 -0.93 6.36
N HIS A 47 14.92 -1.52 5.89
CA HIS A 47 15.24 -1.53 4.46
C HIS A 47 14.23 -2.35 3.63
N PRO A 48 13.86 -1.90 2.41
CA PRO A 48 14.11 -0.59 1.82
C PRO A 48 13.18 0.49 2.37
N ALA A 49 13.72 1.61 2.87
CA ALA A 49 12.94 2.73 3.42
C ALA A 49 13.08 3.99 2.54
N GLY A 50 11.96 4.57 2.11
CA GLY A 50 11.96 5.74 1.22
C GLY A 50 12.02 5.38 -0.27
N TYR A 51 11.44 4.24 -0.67
CA TYR A 51 11.48 3.74 -2.04
C TYR A 51 10.08 3.38 -2.56
N ALA A 52 9.86 3.48 -3.87
CA ALA A 52 8.77 2.80 -4.55
C ALA A 52 9.13 1.31 -4.69
N LEU A 53 8.30 0.42 -4.17
CA LEU A 53 8.60 -1.02 -4.06
C LEU A 53 7.93 -1.86 -5.14
N CYS A 54 6.65 -1.60 -5.39
CA CYS A 54 5.85 -2.33 -6.36
C CYS A 54 4.67 -1.49 -6.82
N ILE A 55 4.09 -1.88 -7.95
CA ILE A 55 2.78 -1.44 -8.42
C ILE A 55 1.78 -2.54 -8.09
N VAL A 56 0.62 -2.19 -7.56
CA VAL A 56 -0.51 -3.10 -7.32
C VAL A 56 -1.77 -2.54 -7.96
N GLU A 57 -2.80 -3.34 -8.14
CA GLU A 57 -4.13 -2.86 -8.52
C GLU A 57 -5.03 -2.75 -7.29
N LEU A 58 -5.53 -1.54 -7.00
CA LEU A 58 -6.58 -1.29 -6.03
C LEU A 58 -7.94 -1.48 -6.70
N TYR A 59 -8.65 -2.56 -6.39
CA TYR A 59 -9.86 -2.93 -7.14
C TYR A 59 -11.15 -2.90 -6.29
N ARG A 60 -11.05 -2.93 -4.97
CA ARG A 60 -12.21 -2.92 -4.06
C ARG A 60 -11.88 -2.25 -2.74
N LEU A 61 -12.85 -1.54 -2.18
CA LEU A 61 -12.83 -1.05 -0.81
C LEU A 61 -14.14 -1.44 -0.12
N GLU A 62 -14.06 -1.78 1.17
CA GLU A 62 -15.24 -1.90 2.04
C GLU A 62 -14.85 -1.76 3.51
N PRO A 63 -15.83 -1.60 4.44
CA PRO A 63 -15.54 -1.62 5.87
C PRO A 63 -14.77 -2.87 6.29
N MET A 64 -13.76 -2.71 7.14
CA MET A 64 -12.92 -3.83 7.56
C MET A 64 -13.72 -4.83 8.39
N LYS A 65 -13.58 -6.11 8.07
CA LYS A 65 -14.20 -7.24 8.75
C LYS A 65 -13.14 -8.16 9.34
N LYS A 66 -13.53 -8.99 10.30
CA LYS A 66 -12.65 -9.99 10.94
C LYS A 66 -12.03 -10.97 9.92
N GLU A 67 -12.77 -11.33 8.88
CA GLU A 67 -12.27 -12.21 7.80
C GLU A 67 -11.10 -11.59 7.00
N HIS A 68 -10.94 -10.26 7.03
CA HIS A 68 -9.84 -9.58 6.33
C HIS A 68 -8.52 -9.64 7.10
N GLU A 69 -8.52 -9.93 8.40
CA GLU A 69 -7.35 -9.77 9.29
C GLU A 69 -6.13 -10.54 8.80
N LYS A 70 -6.32 -11.78 8.33
CA LYS A 70 -5.24 -12.63 7.80
C LYS A 70 -4.54 -11.96 6.62
N HIS A 71 -5.32 -11.49 5.64
CA HIS A 71 -4.80 -10.84 4.43
C HIS A 71 -4.35 -9.39 4.66
N ALA A 72 -4.84 -8.75 5.73
CA ALA A 72 -4.40 -7.44 6.17
C ALA A 72 -3.16 -7.51 7.09
N CYS A 73 -2.85 -8.70 7.61
CA CYS A 73 -1.82 -8.95 8.62
C CYS A 73 -2.01 -8.11 9.90
N ILE A 74 -3.24 -7.69 10.20
CA ILE A 74 -3.58 -6.87 11.37
C ILE A 74 -5.01 -7.15 11.81
N ASN A 75 -5.26 -7.12 13.11
CA ASN A 75 -6.61 -7.24 13.66
C ASN A 75 -7.48 -6.06 13.23
N VAL A 76 -8.79 -6.26 13.18
CA VAL A 76 -9.77 -5.21 12.89
C VAL A 76 -9.68 -4.11 13.94
N TYR A 77 -9.83 -2.87 13.49
CA TYR A 77 -9.86 -1.70 14.36
C TYR A 77 -10.96 -0.72 13.96
N PRO A 78 -11.51 0.08 14.91
CA PRO A 78 -12.65 0.95 14.64
C PRO A 78 -12.40 1.95 13.51
N GLY A 79 -13.37 2.03 12.60
CA GLY A 79 -13.36 2.95 11.45
C GLY A 79 -12.42 2.54 10.31
N ALA A 80 -11.84 1.34 10.35
CA ALA A 80 -10.99 0.84 9.28
C ALA A 80 -11.78 0.44 8.04
N TYR A 81 -11.24 0.74 6.88
CA TYR A 81 -11.62 0.20 5.57
C TYR A 81 -10.52 -0.70 5.05
N SER A 82 -10.93 -1.80 4.43
CA SER A 82 -10.05 -2.75 3.73
C SER A 82 -9.93 -2.35 2.28
N TRP A 83 -8.70 -2.12 1.84
CA TRP A 83 -8.30 -1.78 0.49
C TRP A 83 -7.72 -3.03 -0.16
N PHE A 84 -8.48 -3.67 -1.04
CA PHE A 84 -8.09 -4.93 -1.65
C PHE A 84 -7.12 -4.69 -2.80
N LEU A 85 -5.98 -5.38 -2.72
CA LEU A 85 -4.86 -5.26 -3.65
C LEU A 85 -4.69 -6.59 -4.40
N LYS A 86 -4.39 -6.51 -5.69
CA LYS A 86 -4.01 -7.67 -6.53
C LYS A 86 -2.96 -7.25 -7.56
N ASN A 87 -2.53 -8.18 -8.42
CA ASN A 87 -1.65 -7.88 -9.55
C ASN A 87 -0.35 -7.16 -9.14
N ILE A 88 0.36 -7.73 -8.16
CA ILE A 88 1.59 -7.16 -7.62
C ILE A 88 2.70 -7.26 -8.68
N ARG A 89 3.28 -6.11 -9.03
CA ARG A 89 4.37 -5.95 -10.00
C ARG A 89 5.55 -5.28 -9.32
N PRO A 90 6.62 -6.03 -8.97
CA PRO A 90 7.80 -5.47 -8.32
C PRO A 90 8.47 -4.38 -9.18
N ILE A 91 8.99 -3.35 -8.54
CA ILE A 91 9.82 -2.32 -9.19
C ILE A 91 11.29 -2.68 -8.94
N ASN A 92 12.03 -2.90 -10.03
CA ASN A 92 13.46 -3.19 -10.00
C ASN A 92 14.17 -2.46 -11.15
N PRO A 93 15.21 -1.64 -10.89
CA PRO A 93 15.74 -1.29 -9.56
C PRO A 93 14.75 -0.46 -8.74
N LEU A 94 14.91 -0.47 -7.41
CA LEU A 94 14.09 0.36 -6.52
C LEU A 94 14.31 1.85 -6.82
N ILE A 95 13.23 2.62 -6.81
CA ILE A 95 13.27 4.06 -7.12
C ILE A 95 13.12 4.86 -5.82
N PRO A 96 14.08 5.73 -5.44
CA PRO A 96 13.94 6.59 -4.27
C PRO A 96 12.77 7.56 -4.43
N VAL A 97 11.97 7.72 -3.37
CA VAL A 97 10.79 8.60 -3.39
C VAL A 97 10.63 9.36 -2.08
N LYS A 98 10.05 10.56 -2.18
CA LYS A 98 9.54 11.29 -1.02
C LYS A 98 8.06 10.95 -0.84
N GLY A 99 7.77 10.10 0.14
CA GLY A 99 6.39 9.75 0.49
C GLY A 99 5.56 10.96 0.92
N GLN A 100 4.24 10.87 0.74
CA GLN A 100 3.26 11.89 1.13
C GLN A 100 2.06 11.25 1.83
N LEU A 101 1.28 12.07 2.54
CA LEU A 101 0.01 11.66 3.13
C LEU A 101 -1.08 11.54 2.05
N GLY A 102 -2.01 10.61 2.24
CA GLY A 102 -3.07 10.35 1.27
C GLY A 102 -2.57 9.65 0.00
N ILE A 103 -3.42 9.70 -1.03
CA ILE A 103 -3.02 9.34 -2.40
C ILE A 103 -2.35 10.56 -3.03
N PHE A 104 -1.21 10.34 -3.68
CA PHE A 104 -0.48 11.38 -4.39
C PHE A 104 -0.05 10.91 -5.78
N ASP A 105 0.27 11.87 -6.65
CA ASP A 105 0.82 11.59 -7.98
C ASP A 105 2.34 11.37 -7.88
N LEU A 106 2.79 10.31 -8.53
CA LEU A 106 4.19 9.90 -8.58
C LEU A 106 4.61 9.68 -10.03
N LYS A 107 5.67 10.37 -10.45
CA LYS A 107 6.29 10.14 -11.75
C LYS A 107 7.30 9.01 -11.61
N LEU A 108 7.05 7.91 -12.33
CA LEU A 108 7.97 6.78 -12.51
C LEU A 108 8.45 6.73 -13.97
#